data_AF-A0A349TI50-F1
#
_entry.id   AF-A0A349TI50-F1
#
_cell.length_a   1.000
_cell.length_b   1.000
_cell.length_c   1.000
_cell.angle_alpha   90.00
_cell.angle_beta   90.00
_cell.angle_gamma   90.00
#
_symmetry.space_group_name_H-M   'P 1'
#
loop_
_entity.id
_entity.type
_entity.pdbx_description
1 polymer ?
#
loop_
_entity_poly.entity_id
_entity_poly.type
_entity_poly.pdbx_seq_one_letter_code
_entity_poly.pdbx_strand_id
1 'polypeptide(L)'
;MDTATAVSAINLMTVIIAAVSAFCADGLWYGPLFGRAWMDAWNFTEEQLATRNMPMVFGVSLILSFIAALNLAIFIGAEADLAFGVFAGFAAGLGWVAAFLGILYLFEQRSI
;
A
#
# COMPACT_ATOMS: atom_id res chain seq x y z
N MET A 1 23.15 17.82 -1.56
CA MET A 1 22.72 17.34 -2.89
C MET A 1 21.54 18.17 -3.32
N ASP A 2 21.47 18.57 -4.60
CA ASP A 2 20.21 19.08 -5.13
C ASP A 2 19.18 17.93 -5.22
N THR A 3 17.90 18.27 -5.34
CA THR A 3 16.79 17.29 -5.35
C THR A 3 16.88 16.32 -6.53
N ALA A 4 17.41 16.76 -7.67
CA ALA A 4 17.58 15.91 -8.86
C ALA A 4 18.63 14.81 -8.61
N THR A 5 19.73 15.16 -7.95
CA THR A 5 20.79 14.22 -7.58
C THR A 5 20.28 13.19 -6.56
N ALA A 6 19.43 13.60 -5.61
CA ALA A 6 18.83 12.71 -4.63
C ALA A 6 17.91 11.65 -5.26
N VAL A 7 17.10 12.04 -6.24
CA VAL A 7 16.24 11.11 -6.97
C VAL A 7 17.06 10.16 -7.84
N SER A 8 18.13 10.64 -8.48
CA SER A 8 19.00 9.79 -9.32
C SER A 8 19.78 8.73 -8.53
N ALA A 9 19.95 8.92 -7.21
CA ALA A 9 20.64 7.97 -6.35
C ALA A 9 19.75 6.79 -5.90
N ILE A 10 18.43 6.85 -6.15
CA ILE A 10 17.50 5.80 -5.76
C ILE A 10 17.69 4.58 -6.65
N ASN A 11 17.90 3.42 -6.03
CA ASN A 11 17.95 2.15 -6.75
C ASN A 11 16.53 1.70 -7.14
N LEU A 12 16.21 1.81 -8.43
CA LEU A 12 14.92 1.43 -8.97
C LEU A 12 14.58 -0.07 -8.74
N MET A 13 15.59 -0.95 -8.69
CA MET A 13 15.37 -2.36 -8.40
C MET A 13 14.81 -2.57 -6.99
N THR A 14 15.33 -1.84 -6.00
CA THR A 14 14.82 -1.90 -4.62
C THR A 14 13.38 -1.41 -4.54
N VAL A 15 13.03 -0.37 -5.31
CA VAL A 15 11.66 0.13 -5.40
C VAL A 15 10.71 -0.90 -6.01
N ILE A 16 11.12 -1.57 -7.09
CA ILE A 16 10.32 -2.64 -7.72
C ILE A 16 10.09 -3.80 -6.74
N ILE A 17 11.14 -4.23 -6.02
CA ILE A 17 11.03 -5.30 -5.02
C ILE A 17 10.05 -4.90 -3.90
N ALA A 18 10.16 -3.68 -3.39
CA ALA A 18 9.25 -3.16 -2.37
C ALA A 18 7.80 -3.08 -2.87
N ALA A 19 7.59 -2.64 -4.12
CA ALA A 19 6.28 -2.57 -4.75
C ALA A 19 5.62 -3.95 -4.90
N VAL A 20 6.38 -4.95 -5.36
CA VAL A 20 5.90 -6.33 -5.47
C VAL A 20 5.59 -6.92 -4.09
N SER A 21 6.43 -6.63 -3.09
CA SER A 21 6.19 -7.06 -1.70
C SER A 21 4.89 -6.47 -1.15
N ALA A 22 4.64 -5.18 -1.36
CA ALA A 22 3.40 -4.52 -0.94
C ALA A 22 2.18 -5.11 -1.67
N PHE A 23 2.27 -5.32 -2.98
CA PHE A 23 1.22 -5.93 -3.77
C PHE A 23 0.88 -7.36 -3.31
N CYS A 24 1.90 -8.17 -2.96
CA CYS A 24 1.67 -9.48 -2.37
C CYS A 24 0.99 -9.38 -1.00
N ALA A 25 1.35 -8.40 -0.18
CA ALA A 25 0.69 -8.15 1.10
C ALA A 25 -0.79 -7.79 0.92
N ASP A 26 -1.15 -6.99 -0.10
CA ASP A 26 -2.55 -6.70 -0.44
C ASP A 26 -3.33 -7.98 -0.78
N GLY A 27 -2.73 -8.85 -1.61
CA GLY A 27 -3.34 -10.13 -1.97
C GLY A 27 -3.55 -11.06 -0.77
N LEU A 28 -2.59 -11.10 0.17
CA LEU A 28 -2.73 -11.86 1.41
C LEU A 28 -3.79 -11.26 2.34
N TRP A 29 -3.88 -9.93 2.41
CA TRP A 29 -4.83 -9.20 3.24
C TRP A 29 -6.27 -9.42 2.78
N TYR A 30 -6.58 -9.08 1.53
CA TYR A 30 -7.93 -9.21 0.97
C TYR A 30 -8.31 -10.64 0.57
N GLY A 31 -7.36 -11.57 0.60
CA GLY A 31 -7.57 -12.99 0.36
C GLY A 31 -7.70 -13.77 1.68
N PRO A 32 -6.72 -14.63 2.01
CA PRO A 32 -6.85 -15.61 3.08
C PRO A 32 -6.88 -15.04 4.51
N LEU A 33 -6.27 -13.87 4.75
CA LEU A 33 -6.17 -13.34 6.12
C LEU A 33 -7.45 -12.65 6.57
N PHE A 34 -7.93 -11.67 5.79
CA PHE A 34 -9.04 -10.80 6.18
C PHE A 34 -10.12 -10.66 5.11
N GLY A 35 -10.08 -11.43 4.02
CA GLY A 35 -11.04 -11.30 2.91
C GLY A 35 -12.51 -11.44 3.35
N ARG A 36 -12.83 -12.42 4.20
CA ARG A 36 -14.19 -12.62 4.75
C ARG A 36 -14.62 -11.46 5.63
N ALA A 37 -13.78 -11.07 6.60
CA ALA A 37 -14.07 -9.97 7.51
C ALA A 37 -14.26 -8.64 6.76
N TRP A 38 -13.46 -8.39 5.71
CA TRP A 38 -13.61 -7.25 4.82
C TRP A 38 -14.93 -7.29 4.03
N MET A 39 -15.30 -8.44 3.45
CA MET A 39 -16.59 -8.59 2.77
C MET A 39 -17.76 -8.30 3.69
N ASP A 40 -17.74 -8.87 4.91
CA ASP A 40 -18.80 -8.69 5.91
C ASP A 40 -18.91 -7.21 6.33
N ALA A 41 -17.78 -6.54 6.60
CA ALA A 41 -17.76 -5.13 6.99
C ALA A 41 -18.32 -4.20 5.91
N TRP A 42 -18.21 -4.59 4.63
CA TRP A 42 -18.68 -3.83 3.48
C TRP A 42 -20.00 -4.34 2.90
N ASN A 43 -20.60 -5.37 3.49
CA ASN A 43 -21.79 -6.06 2.99
C ASN A 43 -21.65 -6.51 1.53
N PHE A 44 -20.46 -6.95 1.13
CA PHE A 44 -20.22 -7.50 -0.19
C PHE A 44 -20.59 -8.98 -0.26
N THR A 45 -21.23 -9.39 -1.35
CA THR A 45 -21.43 -10.81 -1.65
C THR A 45 -20.34 -11.33 -2.58
N GLU A 46 -20.09 -12.64 -2.56
CA GLU A 46 -19.12 -13.27 -3.47
C GLU A 46 -19.50 -13.03 -4.94
N GLU A 47 -20.80 -13.05 -5.27
CA GLU A 47 -21.30 -12.80 -6.62
C GLU A 47 -21.00 -11.38 -7.08
N GLN A 48 -21.17 -10.39 -6.20
CA GLN A 48 -20.83 -8.99 -6.52
C GLN A 48 -19.34 -8.86 -6.83
N LEU A 49 -18.49 -9.47 -6.02
CA LEU A 49 -17.03 -9.39 -6.20
C LEU A 49 -16.52 -10.19 -7.39
N ALA A 50 -17.23 -11.23 -7.81
CA ALA A 50 -16.90 -12.03 -8.99
C ALA A 50 -17.08 -11.25 -10.30
N THR A 51 -17.91 -10.20 -10.32
CA THR A 51 -18.13 -9.37 -11.52
C THR A 51 -17.00 -8.37 -11.81
N ARG A 52 -16.05 -8.22 -10.89
CA ARG A 52 -14.97 -7.23 -11.02
C ARG A 52 -14.00 -7.60 -12.14
N ASN A 53 -13.46 -6.58 -12.81
CA ASN A 53 -12.36 -6.75 -13.74
C ASN A 53 -11.06 -7.01 -12.96
N MET A 54 -10.79 -8.28 -12.64
CA MET A 54 -9.64 -8.70 -11.84
C MET A 54 -8.30 -8.27 -12.46
N PRO A 55 -8.06 -8.38 -13.78
CA PRO A 55 -6.86 -7.82 -14.40
C PRO A 55 -6.68 -6.32 -14.16
N MET A 56 -7.77 -5.53 -14.24
CA MET A 56 -7.71 -4.10 -13.94
C MET A 56 -7.38 -3.84 -12.47
N VAL A 57 -8.04 -4.54 -11.55
CA VAL A 57 -7.80 -4.38 -10.10
C VAL A 57 -6.34 -4.68 -9.78
N PHE A 58 -5.83 -5.86 -10.15
CA PHE A 58 -4.46 -6.24 -9.84
C PHE A 58 -3.42 -5.38 -10.58
N GLY A 59 -3.66 -5.07 -11.85
CA GLY A 59 -2.75 -4.25 -12.65
C GLY A 59 -2.62 -2.84 -12.09
N VAL A 60 -3.74 -2.20 -11.75
CA VAL A 60 -3.75 -0.86 -11.16
C VAL A 60 -3.17 -0.88 -9.74
N SER A 61 -3.50 -1.88 -8.91
CA SER A 61 -2.92 -2.02 -7.56
C SER A 61 -1.40 -2.15 -7.58
N LEU A 62 -0.84 -2.90 -8.54
CA LEU A 62 0.62 -3.01 -8.69
C LEU A 62 1.26 -1.67 -9.07
N ILE A 63 0.64 -0.90 -9.97
CA ILE A 63 1.12 0.44 -10.35
C ILE A 63 1.06 1.39 -9.15
N LEU A 64 -0.03 1.36 -8.38
CA LEU A 64 -0.18 2.17 -7.17
C LEU A 64 0.84 1.77 -6.10
N SER A 65 1.11 0.48 -5.94
CA SER A 65 2.15 -0.03 -5.04
C SER A 65 3.54 0.48 -5.44
N PHE A 66 3.83 0.53 -6.74
CA PHE A 66 5.07 1.10 -7.26
C PHE A 66 5.18 2.60 -6.98
N ILE A 67 4.11 3.36 -7.18
CA ILE A 67 4.06 4.80 -6.86
C ILE A 67 4.29 5.04 -5.36
N ALA A 68 3.65 4.25 -4.50
CA ALA A 68 3.82 4.34 -3.05
C ALA A 68 5.26 4.00 -2.62
N ALA A 69 5.82 2.91 -3.15
CA ALA A 69 7.20 2.51 -2.87
C ALA A 69 8.22 3.57 -3.34
N LEU A 70 8.01 4.15 -4.53
CA LEU A 70 8.86 5.20 -5.06
C LEU A 70 8.77 6.47 -4.21
N ASN A 71 7.55 6.87 -3.82
CA ASN A 71 7.34 8.02 -2.95
C ASN A 71 8.03 7.83 -1.60
N LEU A 72 7.89 6.65 -0.98
CA LEU A 72 8.57 6.33 0.27
C LEU A 72 10.09 6.39 0.10
N ALA A 73 10.65 5.80 -0.97
CA ALA A 73 12.09 5.83 -1.25
C ALA A 73 12.63 7.27 -1.41
N ILE A 74 11.89 8.15 -2.09
CA ILE A 74 12.23 9.56 -2.20
C ILE A 74 12.16 10.25 -0.83
N PHE A 75 11.14 9.92 -0.03
CA PHE A 75 10.90 10.54 1.27
C PHE A 75 11.94 10.17 2.32
N ILE A 76 12.36 8.90 2.37
CA ILE A 76 13.36 8.41 3.34
C ILE A 76 14.80 8.63 2.88
N GLY A 77 15.02 8.86 1.58
CA GLY A 77 16.32 9.13 0.99
C GLY A 77 17.12 7.87 0.63
N ALA A 78 18.08 8.02 -0.29
CA ALA A 78 18.89 6.91 -0.82
C ALA A 78 19.86 6.29 0.21
N GLU A 79 20.14 6.99 1.31
CA GLU A 79 21.01 6.53 2.39
C GLU A 79 20.26 5.72 3.46
N ALA A 80 18.93 5.58 3.34
CA ALA A 80 18.13 4.81 4.27
C ALA A 80 18.55 3.34 4.30
N ASP A 81 18.82 2.83 5.49
CA ASP A 81 19.07 1.41 5.68
C ASP A 81 17.76 0.60 5.75
N LEU A 82 17.89 -0.73 5.79
CA LEU A 82 16.74 -1.62 5.82
C LEU A 82 15.88 -1.41 7.08
N ALA A 83 16.51 -1.22 8.24
CA ALA A 83 15.79 -1.11 9.51
C ALA A 83 14.94 0.16 9.54
N PHE A 84 15.51 1.29 9.15
CA PHE A 84 14.80 2.55 9.03
C PHE A 84 13.75 2.48 7.93
N GLY A 85 14.04 1.89 6.77
CA GLY A 85 13.07 1.73 5.68
C GLY A 85 11.83 0.93 6.10
N VAL A 86 12.00 -0.19 6.80
CA VAL A 86 10.90 -1.00 7.34
C VAL A 86 10.12 -0.20 8.38
N PHE A 87 10.81 0.47 9.32
CA PHE A 87 10.16 1.28 10.34
C PHE A 87 9.37 2.44 9.73
N ALA A 88 9.96 3.18 8.78
CA ALA A 88 9.32 4.30 8.10
C ALA A 88 8.11 3.84 7.28
N GLY A 89 8.21 2.71 6.57
CA GLY A 89 7.07 2.12 5.87
C GLY A 89 5.93 1.72 6.81
N PHE A 90 6.26 1.07 7.94
CA PHE A 90 5.28 0.72 8.97
C PHE A 90 4.66 1.97 9.61
N ALA A 91 5.46 2.96 9.99
CA ALA A 91 5.00 4.22 10.54
C ALA A 91 4.13 4.99 9.52
N ALA A 92 4.42 4.88 8.23
CA ALA A 92 3.60 5.49 7.20
C ALA A 92 2.23 4.82 7.07
N GLY A 93 2.20 3.49 7.05
CA GLY A 93 0.96 2.72 7.04
C GLY A 93 0.13 2.90 8.30
N LEU A 94 0.71 2.64 9.47
CA LEU A 94 -0.01 2.69 10.74
C LEU A 94 -0.27 4.12 11.23
N GLY A 95 0.67 5.04 11.02
CA GLY A 95 0.57 6.41 11.49
C GLY A 95 -0.33 7.27 10.61
N TRP A 96 0.04 7.47 9.34
CA TRP A 96 -0.73 8.34 8.44
C TRP A 96 -1.90 7.63 7.79
N VAL A 97 -1.66 6.50 7.11
CA VAL A 97 -2.71 5.85 6.30
C VAL A 97 -3.86 5.37 7.18
N ALA A 98 -3.56 4.61 8.25
CA ALA A 98 -4.61 4.10 9.13
C ALA A 98 -5.36 5.21 9.87
N ALA A 99 -4.68 6.28 10.31
CA ALA A 99 -5.35 7.41 10.95
C ALA A 99 -6.29 8.13 9.99
N PHE A 100 -5.87 8.39 8.75
CA PHE A 100 -6.72 9.03 7.75
C PHE A 100 -7.89 8.15 7.34
N LEU A 101 -7.69 6.84 7.16
CA LEU A 101 -8.79 5.89 6.93
C LEU A 101 -9.77 5.87 8.11
N GLY A 102 -9.27 5.87 9.35
CA GLY A 102 -10.11 5.95 10.55
C GLY A 102 -10.95 7.23 10.59
N ILE A 103 -10.37 8.39 10.25
CA ILE A 103 -11.11 9.66 10.15
C ILE A 103 -12.20 9.56 9.09
N LEU A 104 -11.90 9.02 7.90
CA LEU A 104 -12.90 8.83 6.85
C LEU A 104 -14.05 7.93 7.33
N TYR A 105 -13.71 6.81 7.99
CA TYR A 105 -14.72 5.87 8.50
C TYR A 105 -15.62 6.51 9.56
N LEU A 106 -15.07 7.35 10.45
CA LEU A 106 -15.87 8.10 11.42
C LEU A 106 -16.89 9.02 10.74
N PHE A 107 -16.49 9.77 9.72
CA PHE A 107 -17.40 10.64 8.97
C PHE A 107 -18.42 9.86 8.13
N GLU A 108 -18.06 8.65 7.67
CA GLU A 108 -18.95 7.74 6.95
C GLU A 108 -19.86 6.92 7.89
N GLN A 109 -19.76 7.10 9.21
CA GLN A 109 -20.46 6.31 10.24
C GLN A 109 -20.21 4.80 10.11
N ARG A 110 -18.98 4.44 9.76
CA ARG A 110 -18.51 3.04 9.66
C ARG A 110 -17.80 2.61 10.93
N SER A 111 -17.74 1.29 11.14
CA SER A 111 -16.95 0.70 12.22
C SER A 111 -15.46 0.87 11.94
N ILE A 112 -14.70 1.26 12.97
CA ILE A 112 -13.22 1.26 12.99
C ILE A 112 -12.72 -0.16 13.30
#